data_AF-A0A0A9DEP5-F1
#
_entry.id   AF-A0A0A9DEP5-F1
#
_cell.length_a   1.000
_cell.length_b   1.000
_cell.length_c   1.000
_cell.angle_alpha   90.00
_cell.angle_beta   90.00
_cell.angle_gamma   90.00
#
_symmetry.space_group_name_H-M   'P 1'
#
loop_
_entity.id
_entity.type
_entity.pdbx_description
1 polymer ?
#
loop_
_entity_poly.entity_id
_entity_poly.type
_entity_poly.pdbx_seq_one_letter_code
_entity_poly.pdbx_strand_id
1 'polypeptide(L)'
;MSSKYSPVYLQSRIDNFIDGLSALLDGLDEETFEHHRSGLIADKLEKDPSLSYQTGDYWSQIVDKRYMFDMSKLEAEELRTVRKDDVIAWYNTYIRSSSPKRRRLAVHVYGCNSDIAEAAKLQEQSWTIIDDVKSMKVSSQFYSSLC
;
A
#
# COMPACT_ATOMS: atom_id res chain seq x y z
N MET A 1 -8.54 2.46 14.71
CA MET A 1 -9.41 3.60 14.40
C MET A 1 -9.17 4.69 15.44
N SER A 2 -8.95 5.94 15.04
CA SER A 2 -8.78 7.04 16.01
C SER A 2 -10.14 7.42 16.58
N SER A 3 -10.26 7.49 17.91
CA SER A 3 -11.44 8.03 18.58
C SER A 3 -11.41 9.56 18.69
N LYS A 4 -10.30 10.20 18.32
CA LYS A 4 -10.02 11.62 18.57
C LYS A 4 -10.10 12.49 17.32
N TYR A 5 -9.69 11.98 16.16
CA TYR A 5 -9.57 12.75 14.94
C TYR A 5 -10.54 12.27 13.87
N SER A 6 -11.11 13.21 13.11
CA SER A 6 -12.02 12.86 12.02
C SER A 6 -11.27 12.11 10.90
N PRO A 7 -11.94 11.21 10.16
CA PRO A 7 -11.35 10.55 9.01
C PRO A 7 -10.80 11.53 7.97
N VAL A 8 -11.47 12.68 7.78
CA VAL A 8 -11.06 13.76 6.87
C VAL A 8 -9.71 14.35 7.28
N TYR A 9 -9.54 14.63 8.58
CA TYR A 9 -8.27 15.10 9.10
C TYR A 9 -7.16 14.05 8.96
N LEU A 10 -7.44 12.78 9.26
CA LEU A 10 -6.45 11.71 9.11
C LEU A 10 -6.03 11.54 7.64
N GLN A 11 -6.97 11.65 6.72
CA GLN A 11 -6.68 11.60 5.29
C GLN A 11 -5.75 12.76 4.88
N SER A 12 -6.00 13.99 5.33
CA SER A 12 -5.12 15.12 5.00
C SER A 12 -3.71 14.93 5.58
N ARG A 13 -3.55 14.31 6.75
CA ARG A 13 -2.24 13.95 7.30
C ARG A 13 -1.52 12.91 6.45
N ILE A 14 -2.25 11.90 5.95
CA ILE A 14 -1.71 10.89 5.03
C ILE A 14 -1.27 11.57 3.73
N ASP A 15 -2.10 12.48 3.18
CA ASP A 15 -1.81 13.15 1.91
C ASP A 15 -0.56 14.03 2.02
N ASN A 16 -0.44 14.79 3.10
CA ASN A 16 0.77 15.56 3.38
C ASN A 16 2.03 14.67 3.53
N PHE A 17 1.89 13.51 4.17
CA PHE A 17 3.00 12.56 4.28
C PHE A 17 3.39 12.00 2.91
N ILE A 18 2.41 11.58 2.11
CA ILE A 18 2.66 11.05 0.75
C ILE A 18 3.29 12.10 -0.14
N ASP A 19 2.85 13.36 -0.10
CA ASP A 19 3.44 14.43 -0.90
C ASP A 19 4.87 14.78 -0.44
N GLY A 20 5.16 14.62 0.85
CA GLY A 20 6.51 14.77 1.42
C GLY A 20 7.47 13.62 1.08
N LEU A 21 6.98 12.45 0.66
CA LEU A 21 7.84 11.30 0.33
C LEU A 21 8.81 11.58 -0.81
N SER A 22 8.46 12.44 -1.78
CA SER A 22 9.39 12.78 -2.86
C SER A 22 10.70 13.33 -2.31
N ALA A 23 10.62 14.32 -1.41
CA ALA A 23 11.80 14.94 -0.80
C ALA A 23 12.59 13.94 0.07
N LEU A 24 11.89 13.03 0.75
CA LEU A 24 12.53 11.98 1.54
C LEU A 24 13.29 10.98 0.66
N LEU A 25 12.71 10.58 -0.47
CA LEU A 25 13.35 9.66 -1.42
C LEU A 25 14.51 10.33 -2.17
N ASP A 26 14.36 11.61 -2.55
CA ASP A 26 15.42 12.39 -3.20
C ASP A 26 16.61 12.63 -2.25
N GLY A 27 16.34 12.80 -0.95
CA GLY A 27 17.34 12.95 0.10
C GLY A 27 17.93 11.64 0.63
N LEU A 28 17.42 10.48 0.20
CA LEU A 28 17.92 9.17 0.61
C LEU A 28 19.25 8.89 -0.11
N ASP A 29 20.33 8.82 0.66
CA ASP A 29 21.65 8.46 0.13
C ASP A 29 21.73 6.96 -0.21
N GLU A 30 22.74 6.59 -0.99
CA GLU A 30 22.89 5.22 -1.48
C GLU A 30 23.20 4.24 -0.35
N GLU A 31 23.98 4.63 0.66
CA GLU A 31 24.33 3.75 1.78
C GLU A 31 23.09 3.40 2.61
N THR A 32 22.26 4.39 2.92
CA THR A 32 21.00 4.17 3.65
C THR A 32 20.02 3.33 2.84
N PHE A 33 19.92 3.56 1.52
CA PHE A 33 19.09 2.72 0.63
C PHE A 33 19.57 1.27 0.63
N GLU A 34 20.87 1.04 0.47
CA GLU A 34 21.50 -0.28 0.51
C GLU A 34 21.28 -0.99 1.86
N HIS A 35 21.33 -0.24 2.96
CA HIS A 35 21.01 -0.77 4.29
C HIS A 35 19.56 -1.25 4.38
N HIS A 36 18.59 -0.44 3.92
CA HIS A 36 17.17 -0.83 3.89
C HIS A 36 16.94 -2.05 2.99
N ARG A 37 17.55 -2.09 1.80
CA ARG A 37 17.43 -3.21 0.87
C ARG A 37 17.99 -4.49 1.46
N SER A 38 19.18 -4.41 2.07
CA SER A 38 19.82 -5.56 2.73
C SER A 38 19.02 -6.07 3.92
N GLY A 39 18.45 -5.16 4.72
CA GLY A 39 17.54 -5.51 5.82
C GLY A 39 16.30 -6.27 5.32
N LEU A 40 15.63 -5.75 4.29
CA LEU A 40 14.46 -6.41 3.72
C LEU A 40 14.79 -7.79 3.11
N ILE A 41 15.95 -7.93 2.47
CA ILE A 41 16.43 -9.24 1.97
C ILE A 41 16.65 -10.21 3.12
N ALA A 42 17.26 -9.76 4.22
CA ALA A 42 17.49 -10.59 5.40
C ALA A 42 16.16 -11.04 6.03
N ASP A 43 15.19 -10.12 6.18
CA ASP A 43 13.85 -10.42 6.69
C ASP A 43 13.12 -11.45 5.82
N LYS A 44 13.25 -11.34 4.49
CA LYS A 44 12.67 -12.31 3.53
C LYS A 44 13.31 -13.69 3.59
N LEU A 45 14.60 -13.76 3.91
CA LEU A 45 15.35 -15.01 4.01
C LEU A 45 15.38 -15.60 5.42
N GLU A 46 14.77 -14.92 6.39
CA GLU A 46 14.65 -15.41 7.75
C GLU A 46 13.90 -16.75 7.75
N LYS A 47 14.41 -17.70 8.55
CA LYS A 47 13.72 -18.98 8.71
C LYS A 47 12.49 -18.79 9.57
N ASP A 48 11.42 -19.49 9.21
CA ASP A 48 10.21 -19.50 10.03
C ASP A 48 10.54 -19.86 11.49
N PRO A 49 10.14 -19.03 12.46
CA PRO A 49 10.48 -19.24 13.86
C PRO A 49 9.72 -20.42 14.47
N SER A 50 8.68 -20.91 13.81
CA SER A 50 7.97 -22.13 14.21
C SER A 50 7.22 -22.78 13.05
N LEU A 51 6.82 -24.05 13.25
CA LEU A 51 5.97 -24.78 12.31
C LEU A 51 4.64 -24.07 12.00
N SER A 52 4.10 -23.31 12.95
CA SER A 52 2.84 -22.59 12.72
C SER A 52 3.02 -21.42 11.74
N TYR A 53 4.17 -20.75 11.77
CA TYR A 53 4.49 -19.71 10.78
C TYR A 53 4.68 -20.32 9.39
N GLN A 54 5.50 -21.37 9.29
CA GLN A 54 5.73 -22.07 8.03
C GLN A 54 4.43 -22.64 7.42
N THR A 55 3.57 -23.22 8.26
CA THR A 55 2.27 -23.73 7.82
C THR A 55 1.38 -22.60 7.33
N GLY A 56 1.38 -21.44 8.00
CA GLY A 56 0.63 -20.26 7.58
C GLY A 56 1.09 -19.74 6.23
N ASP A 57 2.41 -19.68 5.99
CA ASP A 57 2.98 -19.24 4.72
C ASP A 57 2.56 -20.19 3.58
N TYR A 58 2.77 -21.50 3.74
CA TYR A 58 2.37 -22.48 2.73
C TYR A 58 0.87 -22.51 2.49
N TRP A 59 0.07 -22.35 3.55
CA TRP A 59 -1.37 -22.31 3.43
C TRP A 59 -1.83 -21.09 2.62
N SER A 60 -1.17 -19.94 2.79
CA SER A 60 -1.44 -18.75 1.97
C SER A 60 -1.18 -19.01 0.48
N GLN A 61 -0.09 -19.70 0.14
CA GLN A 61 0.23 -20.06 -1.25
C GLN A 61 -0.81 -21.01 -1.87
N ILE A 62 -1.38 -21.92 -1.07
CA ILE A 62 -2.42 -22.86 -1.50
C ILE A 62 -3.75 -22.16 -1.70
N VAL A 63 -4.20 -21.35 -0.73
CA VAL A 63 -5.49 -20.66 -0.78
C VAL A 63 -5.51 -19.62 -1.90
N ASP A 64 -4.38 -18.93 -2.12
CA ASP A 64 -4.20 -17.99 -3.22
C ASP A 64 -3.93 -18.67 -4.57
N LYS A 65 -3.80 -20.01 -4.59
CA LYS A 65 -3.50 -20.84 -5.77
C LYS A 65 -2.21 -20.46 -6.51
N ARG A 66 -1.26 -19.81 -5.82
CA ARG A 66 0.05 -19.46 -6.37
C ARG A 66 0.98 -20.67 -6.40
N TYR A 67 0.92 -21.50 -5.36
CA TYR A 67 1.79 -22.67 -5.17
C TYR A 67 3.29 -22.36 -5.29
N MET A 68 3.69 -21.11 -5.01
CA MET A 68 5.07 -20.65 -5.03
C MET A 68 5.69 -20.78 -3.63
N PHE A 69 6.03 -22.00 -3.23
CA PHE A 69 6.54 -22.27 -1.87
C PHE A 69 7.95 -21.73 -1.60
N ASP A 70 8.63 -21.24 -2.63
CA ASP A 70 9.93 -20.58 -2.57
C ASP A 70 9.82 -19.06 -2.84
N MET A 71 8.61 -18.48 -2.77
CA MET A 71 8.36 -17.07 -3.10
C MET A 71 9.30 -16.12 -2.37
N SER A 72 9.51 -16.27 -1.06
CA SER A 72 10.39 -15.38 -0.30
C SER A 72 11.84 -15.37 -0.81
N LYS A 73 12.33 -16.50 -1.34
CA LYS A 73 13.65 -16.57 -1.98
C LYS A 73 13.66 -15.84 -3.32
N LEU A 74 12.63 -16.05 -4.14
CA LEU A 74 12.48 -15.36 -5.43
C LEU A 74 12.34 -13.84 -5.25
N GLU A 75 11.59 -13.38 -4.25
CA GLU A 75 11.49 -11.96 -3.89
C GLU A 75 12.84 -11.41 -3.43
N ALA A 76 13.61 -12.16 -2.63
CA ALA A 76 14.93 -11.76 -2.20
C ALA A 76 15.92 -11.66 -3.37
N GLU A 77 15.87 -12.57 -4.35
CA GLU A 77 16.66 -12.48 -5.58
C GLU A 77 16.29 -11.24 -6.41
N GLU A 78 14.99 -10.98 -6.59
CA GLU A 78 14.53 -9.79 -7.32
C GLU A 78 14.90 -8.50 -6.59
N LEU A 79 14.79 -8.46 -5.26
CA LEU A 79 15.18 -7.30 -4.46
C LEU A 79 16.65 -6.90 -4.64
N ARG A 80 17.54 -7.83 -4.99
CA ARG A 80 18.95 -7.51 -5.28
C ARG A 80 19.14 -6.68 -6.55
N THR A 81 18.17 -6.72 -7.47
CA THR A 81 18.23 -5.98 -8.74
C THR A 81 17.64 -4.57 -8.61
N VAL A 82 16.80 -4.34 -7.58
CA VAL A 82 16.08 -3.09 -7.37
C VAL A 82 17.03 -1.96 -6.96
N ARG A 83 16.94 -0.85 -7.71
CA ARG A 83 17.71 0.37 -7.48
C ARG A 83 16.83 1.46 -6.87
N LYS A 84 17.46 2.44 -6.23
CA LYS A 84 16.76 3.59 -5.65
C LYS A 84 15.90 4.33 -6.68
N ASP A 85 16.42 4.50 -7.90
CA ASP A 85 15.71 5.14 -9.01
C ASP A 85 14.43 4.39 -9.41
N ASP A 86 14.42 3.05 -9.29
CA ASP A 86 13.22 2.23 -9.57
C ASP A 86 12.13 2.52 -8.54
N VAL A 87 12.50 2.68 -7.26
CA VAL A 87 11.57 3.03 -6.18
C VAL A 87 11.02 4.44 -6.37
N ILE A 88 11.86 5.40 -6.75
CA ILE A 88 11.45 6.77 -7.05
C ILE A 88 10.49 6.79 -8.26
N ALA A 89 10.81 6.05 -9.32
CA ALA A 89 9.96 5.94 -10.50
C ALA A 89 8.62 5.29 -10.16
N TRP A 90 8.62 4.24 -9.33
CA TRP A 90 7.41 3.57 -8.86
C TRP A 90 6.53 4.51 -8.02
N TYR A 91 7.11 5.25 -7.07
CA TYR A 91 6.40 6.25 -6.27
C TYR A 91 5.76 7.34 -7.16
N ASN A 92 6.55 7.91 -8.08
CA ASN A 92 6.07 8.93 -9.02
C ASN A 92 4.95 8.41 -9.92
N THR A 93 4.99 7.13 -10.28
CA THR A 93 4.01 6.52 -11.18
C THR A 93 2.72 6.15 -10.46
N TYR A 94 2.78 5.51 -9.30
CA TYR A 94 1.61 4.85 -8.71
C TYR A 94 1.10 5.50 -7.42
N ILE A 95 1.92 6.30 -6.73
CA ILE A 95 1.61 6.82 -5.40
C ILE A 95 1.39 8.34 -5.40
N ARG A 96 2.24 9.08 -6.11
CA ARG A 96 2.25 10.56 -6.12
C ARG A 96 0.90 11.13 -6.53
N SER A 97 0.45 12.16 -5.81
CA SER A 97 -0.89 12.74 -5.97
C SER A 97 -1.19 13.30 -7.37
N SER A 98 -0.19 13.81 -8.07
CA SER A 98 -0.32 14.34 -9.43
C SER A 98 -0.32 13.26 -10.53
N SER A 99 -0.06 11.99 -10.20
CA SER A 99 0.05 10.95 -11.22
C SER A 99 -1.32 10.51 -11.76
N PRO A 100 -1.51 10.44 -13.09
CA PRO A 100 -2.73 9.90 -13.68
C PRO A 100 -2.88 8.39 -13.50
N LYS A 101 -1.82 7.67 -13.16
CA LYS A 101 -1.84 6.21 -12.90
C LYS A 101 -2.12 5.87 -11.43
N ARG A 102 -2.19 6.88 -10.56
CA ARG A 102 -2.54 6.70 -9.14
C ARG A 102 -3.96 6.15 -9.02
N ARG A 103 -4.14 5.12 -8.21
CA ARG A 103 -5.45 4.56 -7.85
C ARG A 103 -5.58 4.59 -6.34
N ARG A 104 -6.63 5.23 -5.81
CA ARG A 104 -6.83 5.41 -4.36
C ARG A 104 -8.28 5.13 -3.98
N LEU A 105 -8.46 4.35 -2.93
CA LEU A 105 -9.74 4.12 -2.25
C LEU A 105 -9.58 4.52 -0.79
N ALA A 106 -10.46 5.38 -0.29
CA ALA A 106 -10.53 5.73 1.12
C ALA A 106 -11.87 5.24 1.71
N VAL A 107 -11.81 4.59 2.86
CA VAL A 107 -12.99 4.17 3.62
C VAL A 107 -13.02 4.97 4.91
N HIS A 108 -13.99 5.89 5.02
CA HIS A 108 -14.17 6.70 6.21
C HIS A 108 -15.24 6.08 7.11
N VAL A 109 -14.84 5.80 8.35
CA VAL A 109 -15.74 5.27 9.38
C VAL A 109 -15.96 6.36 10.43
N TYR A 110 -17.22 6.72 10.62
CA TYR A 110 -17.66 7.78 11.52
C TYR A 110 -18.29 7.15 12.78
N GLY A 111 -17.92 7.65 13.96
CA GLY A 111 -18.55 7.26 15.22
C GLY A 111 -19.88 7.98 15.43
N CYS A 112 -20.70 7.48 16.37
CA CYS A 112 -22.06 7.98 16.60
C CYS A 112 -22.17 9.48 16.90
N ASN A 113 -21.10 10.11 17.42
CA ASN A 113 -21.07 11.53 17.79
C ASN A 113 -20.19 12.39 16.87
N SER A 114 -19.78 11.87 15.71
CA SER A 114 -18.92 12.63 14.80
C SER A 114 -19.72 13.52 13.86
N ASP A 115 -19.23 14.73 13.64
CA ASP A 115 -19.87 15.72 12.79
C ASP A 115 -19.70 15.33 11.31
N ILE A 116 -20.74 14.72 10.75
CA ILE A 116 -20.79 14.26 9.35
C ILE A 116 -20.65 15.46 8.38
N ALA A 117 -20.85 16.70 8.85
CA ALA A 117 -20.64 17.91 8.06
C ALA A 117 -19.21 18.06 7.53
N GLU A 118 -18.19 17.49 8.19
CA GLU A 118 -16.83 17.48 7.65
C GLU A 118 -16.67 16.59 6.42
N ALA A 119 -17.49 15.56 6.25
CA ALA A 119 -17.46 14.70 5.07
C ALA A 119 -17.80 15.49 3.79
N ALA A 120 -18.63 16.53 3.89
CA ALA A 120 -18.95 17.41 2.77
C ALA A 120 -17.74 18.21 2.26
N LYS A 121 -16.74 18.49 3.11
CA LYS A 121 -15.49 19.18 2.71
C LYS A 121 -14.64 18.34 1.75
N LEU A 122 -14.88 17.03 1.63
CA LEU A 122 -14.16 16.15 0.69
C LEU A 122 -14.65 16.30 -0.77
N GLN A 123 -15.84 16.86 -0.99
CA GLN A 123 -16.36 17.11 -2.35
C GLN A 123 -15.49 18.12 -3.13
N GLU A 124 -14.73 18.97 -2.44
CA GLU A 124 -13.81 19.93 -3.04
C GLU A 124 -12.50 19.28 -3.57
N GLN A 125 -12.22 18.03 -3.19
CA GLN A 125 -10.92 17.36 -3.44
C GLN A 125 -10.94 16.31 -4.56
N SER A 126 -11.84 16.42 -5.55
CA SER A 126 -11.92 15.50 -6.71
C SER A 126 -12.15 14.02 -6.35
N TRP A 127 -12.79 13.74 -5.21
CA TRP A 127 -13.20 12.38 -4.85
C TRP A 127 -14.53 12.01 -5.50
N THR A 128 -14.65 10.76 -5.95
CA THR A 128 -15.95 10.17 -6.32
C THR A 128 -16.51 9.45 -5.10
N ILE A 129 -17.66 9.91 -4.61
CA ILE A 129 -18.37 9.26 -3.50
C ILE A 129 -19.02 7.99 -4.03
N ILE A 130 -18.86 6.89 -3.29
CA ILE A 130 -19.46 5.60 -3.60
C ILE A 130 -20.68 5.42 -2.69
N ASP A 131 -21.87 5.70 -3.22
CA ASP A 131 -23.13 5.54 -2.47
C ASP A 131 -23.55 4.07 -2.39
N ASP A 132 -23.25 3.27 -3.42
CA ASP A 132 -23.54 1.84 -3.46
C ASP A 132 -22.34 1.03 -3.97
N VAL A 133 -21.83 0.17 -3.09
CA VAL A 133 -20.68 -0.71 -3.38
C VAL A 133 -21.02 -1.73 -4.45
N LYS A 134 -22.28 -2.16 -4.59
CA LYS A 134 -22.66 -3.14 -5.62
C LYS A 134 -22.56 -2.52 -7.01
N SER A 135 -23.13 -1.34 -7.19
CA SER A 135 -23.07 -0.58 -8.44
C SER A 135 -21.62 -0.31 -8.85
N MET A 136 -20.77 0.12 -7.91
CA MET A 136 -19.34 0.30 -8.15
C MET A 136 -18.67 -0.99 -8.65
N LYS A 137 -18.95 -2.14 -8.02
CA LYS A 137 -18.37 -3.42 -8.43
C LYS A 137 -18.82 -3.83 -9.83
N VAL A 138 -20.10 -3.65 -10.17
CA VAL A 138 -20.64 -4.02 -11.50
C VAL A 138 -20.03 -3.17 -12.61
N SER A 139 -19.76 -1.89 -12.36
CA SER A 139 -19.15 -1.00 -13.35
C SER A 139 -17.62 -1.09 -13.41
N SER A 140 -16.99 -1.84 -12.53
CA SER A 140 -15.52 -1.93 -12.42
C SER A 140 -14.94 -3.01 -13.31
N GLN A 141 -13.71 -2.78 -13.79
CA GLN A 141 -12.90 -3.82 -14.39
C GLN A 141 -12.15 -4.57 -13.29
N PHE A 142 -12.17 -5.90 -13.35
CA PHE A 142 -11.45 -6.75 -12.41
C PHE A 142 -10.15 -7.22 -13.03
N TYR A 143 -9.11 -7.33 -12.20
CA TYR A 143 -7.88 -8.00 -12.62
C TYR A 143 -8.18 -9.47 -12.91
N SER A 144 -7.43 -10.05 -13.86
CA SER A 144 -7.45 -11.48 -14.08
C SER A 144 -7.03 -12.21 -12.80
N SER A 145 -7.48 -13.45 -12.64
CA SER A 145 -6.87 -14.33 -11.64
C SER A 145 -5.37 -14.41 -11.88
N LEU A 146 -4.61 -14.60 -10.79
CA LEU A 146 -3.18 -14.88 -10.85
C LEU A 146 -2.88 -16.29 -11.45
N CYS A 147 -3.94 -17.02 -11.82
CA CYS A 147 -3.93 -18.33 -12.48
C CYS A 147 -4.67 -18.25 -13.82
#